data_AF-A0A9X3WLH8-F1
#
_entry.id   AF-A0A9X3WLH8-F1
#
_cell.length_a   1.000
_cell.length_b   1.000
_cell.length_c   1.000
_cell.angle_alpha   90.00
_cell.angle_beta   90.00
_cell.angle_gamma   90.00
#
_symmetry.space_group_name_H-M   'P 1'
#
loop_
_entity.id
_entity.type
_entity.pdbx_description
1 polymer ?
#
loop_
_entity_poly.entity_id
_entity_poly.type
_entity_poly.pdbx_seq_one_letter_code
_entity_poly.pdbx_strand_id
1 'polypeptide(L)'
;MKKKARIILTFLLVMIIIPPLLNHYKIHEKSIGNAVVTNKHSEKENFWLEIGEVEIKVANRNTWKIIEEDEPYFIRYEWYGNKDPVLIEILPASFNVNELEGQH
;
A
#
# COMPACT_ATOMS: atom_id res chain seq x y z
N MET A 1 0.24 40.82 27.18
CA MET A 1 0.62 40.49 25.79
C MET A 1 1.40 39.19 25.65
N LYS A 2 2.43 38.92 26.46
CA LYS A 2 3.28 37.71 26.36
C LYS A 2 2.54 36.36 26.51
N LYS A 3 1.50 36.26 27.36
CA LYS A 3 0.71 35.02 27.54
C LYS A 3 -0.13 34.67 26.29
N LYS A 4 -0.79 35.66 25.66
CA LYS A 4 -1.58 35.44 24.44
C LYS A 4 -0.69 35.03 23.26
N ALA A 5 0.46 35.67 23.12
CA ALA A 5 1.46 35.29 22.10
C ALA A 5 2.01 33.86 22.32
N ARG A 6 2.26 33.46 23.58
CA ARG A 6 2.65 32.08 23.91
C ARG A 6 1.57 31.06 23.55
N ILE A 7 0.30 31.35 23.86
CA ILE A 7 -0.82 30.45 23.52
C ILE A 7 -0.96 30.30 22.00
N ILE A 8 -0.91 31.41 21.24
CA ILE A 8 -0.96 31.39 19.78
C ILE A 8 0.20 30.57 19.22
N LEU A 9 1.42 30.78 19.73
CA LEU A 9 2.61 30.03 19.30
C LEU A 9 2.49 28.53 19.59
N THR A 10 2.00 28.15 20.78
CA THR A 10 1.77 26.75 21.13
C THR A 10 0.72 26.13 20.20
N PHE A 11 -0.37 26.84 19.92
CA PHE A 11 -1.41 26.34 19.01
C PHE A 11 -0.88 26.13 17.58
N LEU A 12 -0.06 27.07 17.10
CA LEU A 12 0.56 27.00 15.78
C LEU A 12 1.56 25.84 15.68
N LEU A 13 2.32 25.57 16.74
CA LEU A 13 3.24 24.44 16.82
C LEU A 13 2.49 23.09 16.80
N VAL A 14 1.40 22.98 17.56
CA VAL A 14 0.53 21.79 17.60
C VAL A 14 -0.09 21.53 16.23
N MET A 15 -0.55 22.59 15.54
CA MET A 15 -1.15 22.48 14.21
C MET A 15 -0.17 22.02 13.13
N ILE A 16 1.14 22.24 13.31
CA ILE A 16 2.19 21.75 12.41
C ILE A 16 2.55 20.28 12.70
N ILE A 17 2.58 19.89 13.98
CA ILE A 17 3.08 18.56 14.40
C ILE A 17 2.01 17.47 14.28
N ILE A 18 0.74 17.79 14.56
CA ILE A 18 -0.33 16.78 14.61
C ILE A 18 -0.68 16.19 13.23
N PRO A 19 -0.80 16.95 12.14
CA PRO A 19 -1.16 16.40 10.83
C PRO A 19 -0.20 15.32 10.28
N PRO A 20 1.14 15.49 10.29
CA PRO A 20 2.04 14.43 9.83
C PRO A 20 1.98 13.19 10.74
N LEU A 21 1.71 13.37 12.03
CA LEU A 21 1.49 12.24 12.95
C LEU A 21 0.23 11.45 12.57
N LEU A 22 -0.90 12.13 12.35
CA LEU A 22 -2.15 11.50 11.91
C LEU A 22 -1.98 10.78 10.57
N ASN A 23 -1.24 11.36 9.63
CA ASN A 23 -0.97 10.73 8.34
C ASN A 23 -0.14 9.44 8.50
N HIS A 24 0.74 9.36 9.51
CA HIS A 24 1.57 8.18 9.76
C HIS A 24 0.76 6.94 10.17
N TYR A 25 -0.43 7.14 10.76
CA TYR A 25 -1.32 6.04 11.21
C TYR A 25 -2.42 5.71 10.21
N LYS A 26 -2.49 6.41 9.06
CA LYS A 26 -3.52 6.15 8.07
C LYS A 26 -3.17 4.92 7.26
N ILE A 27 -4.05 3.92 7.32
CA ILE A 27 -4.00 2.74 6.48
C ILE A 27 -4.75 3.06 5.20
N HIS A 28 -4.10 2.77 4.08
CA HIS A 28 -4.68 2.86 2.77
C HIS A 28 -4.70 1.47 2.14
N GLU A 29 -5.76 1.17 1.41
CA GLU A 29 -5.92 -0.08 0.68
C GLU A 29 -6.38 0.24 -0.74
N LYS A 30 -5.89 -0.52 -1.71
CA LYS A 30 -6.33 -0.42 -3.10
C LYS A 30 -6.40 -1.81 -3.74
N SER A 31 -7.45 -2.03 -4.52
CA SER A 31 -7.65 -3.23 -5.33
C SER A 31 -7.72 -2.86 -6.82
N ILE A 32 -7.11 -3.70 -7.65
CA ILE A 32 -7.08 -3.56 -9.11
C ILE A 32 -7.36 -4.94 -9.70
N GLY A 33 -8.46 -5.09 -10.44
CA GLY A 33 -8.90 -6.41 -10.91
C GLY A 33 -8.20 -6.96 -12.15
N ASN A 34 -7.47 -6.10 -12.87
CA ASN A 34 -6.78 -6.48 -14.11
C ASN A 34 -5.42 -5.77 -14.19
N ALA A 35 -4.65 -5.89 -13.10
CA ALA A 35 -3.31 -5.35 -12.98
C ALA A 35 -2.31 -6.24 -13.70
N VAL A 36 -1.52 -5.66 -14.61
CA VAL A 36 -0.43 -6.36 -15.29
C VAL A 36 0.87 -6.10 -14.55
N VAL A 37 1.58 -7.16 -14.20
CA VAL A 37 2.91 -7.08 -13.60
C VAL A 37 3.91 -6.78 -14.71
N THR A 38 4.44 -5.57 -14.77
CA THR A 38 5.34 -5.13 -15.84
C THR A 38 6.79 -5.56 -15.59
N ASN A 39 7.16 -5.77 -14.33
CA ASN A 39 8.50 -6.17 -13.93
C ASN A 39 8.46 -6.76 -12.52
N LYS A 40 9.42 -7.63 -12.24
CA LYS A 40 9.56 -8.36 -11.00
C LYS A 40 11.03 -8.45 -10.61
N HIS A 41 11.38 -7.90 -9.45
CA HIS A 41 12.76 -7.91 -8.99
C HIS A 41 12.89 -8.18 -7.48
N SER A 42 14.11 -8.44 -7.04
CA SER A 42 14.44 -8.65 -5.63
C SER A 42 15.61 -7.77 -5.23
N GLU A 43 15.49 -7.08 -4.10
CA GLU A 43 16.56 -6.27 -3.53
C GLU A 43 16.84 -6.71 -2.09
N LYS A 44 18.07 -7.16 -1.82
CA LYS A 44 18.50 -7.75 -0.55
C LYS A 44 17.63 -8.96 -0.17
N GLU A 45 16.70 -8.78 0.76
CA GLU A 45 15.76 -9.80 1.25
C GLU A 45 14.30 -9.43 0.94
N ASN A 46 14.09 -8.36 0.15
CA ASN A 46 12.77 -7.90 -0.25
C ASN A 46 12.46 -8.34 -1.68
N PHE A 47 11.19 -8.58 -1.95
CA PHE A 47 10.67 -8.98 -3.24
C PHE A 47 9.66 -7.96 -3.70
N TRP A 48 9.74 -7.55 -4.96
CA TRP A 48 8.97 -6.43 -5.50
C TRP A 48 8.32 -6.78 -6.82
N LEU A 49 7.17 -6.15 -7.07
CA LEU A 49 6.42 -6.17 -8.32
C LEU A 49 6.17 -4.74 -8.76
N GLU A 50 6.39 -4.47 -10.04
CA GLU A 50 6.00 -3.21 -10.66
C GLU A 50 4.69 -3.41 -11.41
N ILE A 51 3.73 -2.54 -11.14
CA ILE A 51 2.41 -2.53 -11.77
C ILE A 51 2.14 -1.08 -12.20
N GLY A 52 2.41 -0.79 -13.47
CA GLY A 52 2.38 0.57 -13.99
C GLY A 52 3.43 1.44 -13.30
N GLU A 53 2.99 2.48 -12.58
CA GLU A 53 3.88 3.40 -11.85
C GLU A 53 4.04 3.04 -10.37
N VAL A 54 3.43 1.93 -9.91
CA VAL A 54 3.44 1.54 -8.50
C VAL A 54 4.32 0.32 -8.31
N GLU A 55 5.22 0.41 -7.35
CA GLU A 55 6.04 -0.70 -6.87
C GLU A 55 5.42 -1.27 -5.59
N ILE A 56 5.22 -2.59 -5.54
CA ILE A 56 4.55 -3.28 -4.44
C ILE A 56 5.47 -4.35 -3.86
N LYS A 57 5.66 -4.29 -2.55
CA LYS A 57 6.43 -5.28 -1.80
C LYS A 57 5.63 -6.57 -1.62
N VAL A 58 6.25 -7.70 -1.91
CA VAL A 58 5.71 -9.04 -1.64
C VAL A 58 6.43 -9.62 -0.43
N ALA A 59 5.70 -9.82 0.67
CA ALA A 59 6.29 -10.32 1.92
C ALA A 59 6.74 -11.79 1.80
N ASN A 60 6.03 -12.60 1.01
CA ASN A 60 6.29 -14.02 0.86
C ASN A 60 7.04 -14.32 -0.45
N ARG A 61 8.27 -14.85 -0.33
CA ARG A 61 9.10 -15.25 -1.47
C ARG A 61 8.41 -16.25 -2.41
N ASN A 62 7.65 -17.20 -1.86
CA ASN A 62 6.99 -18.23 -2.67
C ASN A 62 5.87 -17.61 -3.50
N THR A 63 5.07 -16.72 -2.90
CA THR A 63 4.07 -15.92 -3.62
C THR A 63 4.73 -15.11 -4.73
N TRP A 64 5.82 -14.41 -4.42
CA TRP A 64 6.57 -13.67 -5.44
C TRP A 64 7.02 -14.60 -6.57
N LYS A 65 7.62 -15.76 -6.27
CA LYS A 65 8.14 -16.69 -7.27
C LYS A 65 7.11 -17.15 -8.29
N ILE A 66 5.86 -17.39 -7.89
CA ILE A 66 4.81 -17.92 -8.79
C ILE A 66 4.12 -16.84 -9.65
N ILE A 67 4.38 -15.57 -9.37
CA ILE A 67 3.83 -14.46 -10.16
C ILE A 67 4.68 -14.29 -11.41
N GLU A 68 4.01 -14.24 -12.55
CA GLU A 68 4.63 -14.06 -13.87
C GLU A 68 4.50 -12.61 -14.32
N GLU A 69 5.50 -12.13 -15.06
CA GLU A 69 5.44 -10.83 -15.73
C GLU A 69 4.50 -10.90 -16.93
N ASP A 70 3.96 -9.76 -17.35
CA ASP A 70 3.02 -9.60 -18.48
C ASP A 70 1.68 -10.34 -18.33
N GLU A 71 1.43 -10.96 -17.17
CA GLU A 71 0.17 -11.63 -16.86
C GLU A 71 -0.79 -10.73 -16.07
N PRO A 72 -2.12 -10.81 -16.33
CA PRO A 72 -3.11 -10.04 -15.62
C PRO A 72 -3.55 -10.70 -14.31
N TYR A 73 -3.57 -9.91 -13.24
CA TYR A 73 -3.98 -10.34 -11.91
C TYR A 73 -5.02 -9.40 -11.28
N PHE A 74 -5.86 -9.96 -10.42
CA PHE A 74 -6.49 -9.20 -9.36
C PHE A 74 -5.44 -8.99 -8.25
N ILE A 75 -5.14 -7.73 -7.91
CA ILE A 75 -4.13 -7.37 -6.91
C ILE A 75 -4.76 -6.44 -5.88
N ARG A 76 -4.58 -6.79 -4.60
CA ARG A 76 -4.93 -5.97 -3.45
C ARG A 76 -3.70 -5.69 -2.63
N TYR A 77 -3.47 -4.42 -2.30
CA TYR A 77 -2.30 -3.98 -1.55
C TYR A 77 -2.66 -2.88 -0.57
N GLU A 78 -1.89 -2.78 0.51
CA GLU A 78 -2.06 -1.76 1.54
C GLU A 78 -0.76 -1.00 1.82
N TRP A 79 -0.88 0.22 2.34
CA TRP A 79 0.27 0.97 2.84
C TRP A 79 -0.10 1.82 4.06
N TYR A 80 0.90 2.08 4.89
CA TYR A 80 0.75 2.82 6.14
C TYR A 80 1.49 4.15 6.03
N GLY A 81 0.74 5.25 5.99
CA GLY A 81 1.29 6.59 5.83
C GLY A 81 2.16 6.72 4.58
N ASN A 82 3.47 6.92 4.76
CA ASN A 82 4.44 7.09 3.68
C ASN A 82 5.33 5.84 3.46
N LYS A 83 4.92 4.67 3.97
CA LYS A 83 5.64 3.42 3.74
C LYS A 83 5.31 2.84 2.37
N ASP A 84 6.18 1.94 1.91
CA ASP A 84 5.98 1.23 0.65
C ASP A 84 4.69 0.37 0.69
N PRO A 85 3.95 0.28 -0.43
CA PRO A 85 2.85 -0.65 -0.58
C PRO A 85 3.27 -2.09 -0.36
N VAL A 86 2.43 -2.85 0.34
CA VAL A 86 2.62 -4.27 0.62
C VAL A 86 1.46 -5.07 0.05
N LEU A 87 1.78 -6.14 -0.67
CA LEU A 87 0.82 -7.05 -1.24
C LEU A 87 0.03 -7.76 -0.14
N ILE A 88 -1.29 -7.68 -0.23
CA ILE A 88 -2.23 -8.40 0.64
C ILE A 88 -2.80 -9.61 -0.07
N GLU A 89 -3.18 -9.47 -1.34
CA GLU A 89 -3.81 -10.53 -2.11
C GLU A 89 -3.44 -10.44 -3.58
N ILE A 90 -3.24 -11.60 -4.18
CA ILE A 90 -3.08 -11.73 -5.63
C ILE A 90 -3.78 -13.00 -6.11
N LEU A 91 -4.58 -12.85 -7.16
CA LEU A 91 -5.28 -13.94 -7.83
C LEU A 91 -5.18 -13.73 -9.34
N PRO A 92 -5.15 -14.79 -10.17
CA PRO A 92 -5.27 -14.62 -11.62
C PRO A 92 -6.51 -13.79 -11.96
N ALA A 93 -6.44 -12.88 -12.94
CA ALA A 93 -7.58 -12.03 -13.30
C ALA A 93 -8.80 -12.84 -13.82
N SER A 94 -8.57 -14.09 -14.24
CA SER A 94 -9.61 -15.06 -14.62
C SER A 94 -10.41 -15.60 -13.43
N PHE A 95 -9.94 -15.39 -12.19
CA PHE A 95 -10.61 -15.83 -10.98
C PHE A 95 -11.78 -14.90 -10.65
N ASN A 96 -12.99 -15.46 -10.58
CA ASN A 96 -14.21 -14.69 -10.34
C ASN A 96 -14.34 -14.36 -8.84
N VAL A 97 -13.99 -13.13 -8.46
CA VAL A 97 -13.99 -12.68 -7.05
C VAL A 97 -15.40 -12.69 -6.42
N ASN A 98 -16.48 -12.66 -7.22
CA ASN A 98 -17.86 -12.72 -6.73
C ASN A 98 -18.24 -14.08 -6.11
N GLU A 99 -17.44 -15.13 -6.29
CA GLU A 99 -17.67 -16.43 -5.65
C GLU A 99 -17.28 -16.46 -4.16
N LEU A 100 -16.49 -15.48 -3.69
CA LEU A 100 -16.00 -15.43 -2.30
C LEU A 100 -16.94 -14.69 -1.35
N GLU A 101 -17.77 -13.75 -1.84
CA GLU A 101 -18.73 -13.01 -1.00
C GLU A 101 -20.03 -13.79 -0.68
N GLY A 102 -20.23 -14.97 -1.29
CA GLY A 102 -21.42 -15.81 -1.10
C GLY A 102 -21.31 -16.89 -0.02
N GLN A 103 -20.21 -16.94 0.76
CA GLN A 103 -19.98 -17.99 1.78
C GLN A 103 -19.94 -17.48 3.23
N HIS A 104 -20.70 -16.42 3.55
CA HIS A 104 -20.97 -16.02 4.93
C HIS A 104 -22.46 -15.94 5.25
#